data_AF-A0A7H9AWQ7-F1
#
_entry.id   AF-A0A7H9AWQ7-F1
#
_cell.length_a   1.000
_cell.length_b   1.000
_cell.length_c   1.000
_cell.angle_alpha   90.00
_cell.angle_beta   90.00
_cell.angle_gamma   90.00
#
_symmetry.space_group_name_H-M   'P 1'
#
loop_
_entity.id
_entity.type
_entity.pdbx_description
1 polymer ?
#
loop_
_entity_poly.entity_id
_entity_poly.type
_entity_poly.pdbx_seq_one_letter_code
_entity_poly.pdbx_strand_id
1 'polypeptide(L)'
;MLNHIEKGECVRTPKVLSIQSHVVHGYVGNKAATFPLQYKGWDVDVLNTVQLSNHPGYGKFTGHKAKASDVYDILKKGLLGDLNMTYDAILTGYIPCTDTLKLLSQTLGDACKKDHRLKWIVDPVLGDNGKLYVSDKNVPVYKCILRENRLFMVTPNQFEMETLTGMGITSLESLRQGFIKFHNLYPLVERVVITSMEITISDDNTDYLVCACCDFVAKPDAVHYFKVPKLNAHFSGSGDLFTALLLDCLLHPTAKQPLDLSHTVSAVLSLVDDILLRTMDLTLSKGDFLTNKPSVINDLKLVNCLDLLAQPPGSHTTTRFRPTSIELFR
;
A
#
# COMPACT_ATOMS: atom_id res chain seq x y z
N MET A 1 -16.12 29.69 -3.17
CA MET A 1 -15.71 29.97 -1.78
C MET A 1 -14.20 29.75 -1.71
N LEU A 2 -13.43 30.72 -2.23
CA LEU A 2 -11.97 30.71 -2.25
C LEU A 2 -11.52 31.68 -1.15
N ASN A 3 -11.47 31.19 0.09
CA ASN A 3 -10.90 31.91 1.21
C ASN A 3 -9.90 30.98 1.88
N HIS A 4 -8.62 31.09 1.51
CA HIS A 4 -7.43 30.90 2.33
C HIS A 4 -6.19 31.06 1.43
N ILE A 5 -5.91 32.31 1.06
CA ILE A 5 -4.54 32.73 0.72
C ILE A 5 -4.06 33.50 1.96
N GLU A 6 -3.72 32.77 3.01
CA GLU A 6 -2.90 33.31 4.10
C GLU A 6 -1.43 33.12 3.70
N LYS A 7 -0.74 34.25 3.52
CA LYS A 7 0.71 34.47 3.47
C LYS A 7 1.62 33.23 3.47
N GLY A 8 2.21 32.93 2.30
CA GLY A 8 3.64 33.24 2.13
C GLY A 8 4.69 32.15 2.38
N GLU A 9 4.35 30.86 2.46
CA GLU A 9 5.32 29.79 2.19
C GLU A 9 4.86 29.01 0.96
N CYS A 10 5.61 29.09 -0.14
CA CYS A 10 5.42 28.21 -1.28
C CYS A 10 5.87 26.81 -0.85
N VAL A 11 4.98 26.04 -0.23
CA VAL A 11 5.26 24.66 0.12
C VAL A 11 5.46 23.91 -1.20
N ARG A 12 6.68 23.40 -1.41
CA ARG A 12 7.03 22.59 -2.58
C ARG A 12 6.05 21.42 -2.67
N THR A 13 5.36 21.29 -3.80
CA THR A 13 4.53 20.14 -4.12
C THR A 13 5.41 18.87 -4.13
N PRO A 14 5.13 17.87 -3.28
CA PRO A 14 5.90 16.64 -3.27
C PRO A 14 5.58 15.82 -4.52
N LYS A 15 6.59 15.15 -5.07
CA LYS A 15 6.48 14.40 -6.33
C LYS A 15 6.66 12.91 -6.10
N VAL A 16 5.75 12.11 -6.65
CA VAL A 16 5.78 10.65 -6.56
C VAL A 16 5.71 10.01 -7.94
N LEU A 17 6.57 9.02 -8.17
CA LEU A 17 6.48 8.12 -9.33
C LEU A 17 5.74 6.85 -8.93
N SER A 18 4.52 6.68 -9.42
CA SER A 18 3.67 5.52 -9.14
C SER A 18 3.72 4.49 -10.28
N ILE A 19 4.22 3.29 -9.99
CA ILE A 19 4.45 2.19 -10.93
C ILE A 19 3.59 0.99 -10.54
N GLN A 20 2.39 0.88 -11.11
CA GLN A 20 1.39 -0.11 -10.74
C GLN A 20 0.53 -0.51 -11.94
N SER A 21 -0.50 -1.34 -11.71
CA SER A 21 -1.50 -1.64 -12.73
C SER A 21 -2.38 -0.44 -13.07
N HIS A 22 -2.98 -0.43 -14.25
CA HIS A 22 -4.08 0.46 -14.59
C HIS A 22 -5.25 -0.30 -15.20
N VAL A 23 -6.46 0.12 -14.85
CA VAL A 23 -7.73 -0.41 -15.36
C VAL A 23 -8.60 0.72 -15.90
N VAL A 24 -9.26 0.51 -17.03
CA VAL A 24 -10.20 1.49 -17.60
C VAL A 24 -11.44 1.62 -16.70
N HIS A 25 -12.07 0.49 -16.34
CA HIS A 25 -13.19 0.42 -15.40
C HIS A 25 -12.74 -0.06 -14.02
N GLY A 26 -13.30 0.56 -12.98
CA GLY A 26 -13.03 0.29 -11.58
C GLY A 26 -11.82 1.00 -10.97
N TYR A 27 -11.47 0.65 -9.73
CA TYR A 27 -10.43 1.32 -8.94
C TYR A 27 -9.47 0.30 -8.30
N VAL A 28 -8.36 0.03 -9.00
CA VAL A 28 -7.19 -0.72 -8.49
C VAL A 28 -5.90 -0.07 -9.02
N GLY A 29 -4.77 -0.44 -8.44
CA GLY A 29 -3.44 0.03 -8.82
C GLY A 29 -3.34 1.55 -8.89
N ASN A 30 -2.75 2.05 -9.97
CA ASN A 30 -2.57 3.48 -10.20
C ASN A 30 -3.89 4.25 -10.18
N LYS A 31 -5.01 3.65 -10.59
CA LYS A 31 -6.30 4.35 -10.55
C LYS A 31 -6.84 4.53 -9.13
N ALA A 32 -6.54 3.59 -8.23
CA ALA A 32 -6.87 3.71 -6.81
C ALA A 32 -5.86 4.59 -6.04
N ALA A 33 -4.59 4.63 -6.46
CA ALA A 33 -3.55 5.41 -5.78
C ALA A 33 -3.47 6.87 -6.24
N THR A 34 -3.59 7.13 -7.55
CA THR A 34 -3.33 8.46 -8.14
C THR A 34 -4.32 9.51 -7.67
N PHE A 35 -5.62 9.20 -7.70
CA PHE A 35 -6.65 10.17 -7.33
C PHE A 35 -6.54 10.64 -5.86
N PRO A 36 -6.42 9.75 -4.86
CA PRO A 36 -6.17 10.16 -3.49
C PRO A 36 -4.91 10.99 -3.33
N LEU A 37 -3.78 10.59 -3.93
CA LEU A 37 -2.51 11.31 -3.83
C LEU A 37 -2.60 12.72 -4.45
N GLN A 38 -3.15 12.84 -5.65
CA GLN A 38 -3.36 14.14 -6.31
C GLN A 38 -4.29 15.03 -5.50
N TYR A 39 -5.37 14.47 -4.94
CA TYR A 39 -6.29 15.21 -4.10
C TYR A 39 -5.62 15.70 -2.80
N LYS A 40 -4.67 14.92 -2.27
CA LYS A 40 -3.83 15.29 -1.12
C LYS A 40 -2.71 16.27 -1.46
N GLY A 41 -2.53 16.64 -2.73
CA GLY A 41 -1.56 17.65 -3.14
C GLY A 41 -0.23 17.10 -3.64
N TRP A 42 -0.15 15.81 -3.98
CA TRP A 42 1.01 15.23 -4.66
C TRP A 42 0.98 15.48 -6.17
N ASP A 43 2.15 15.77 -6.74
CA ASP A 43 2.39 15.66 -8.17
C ASP A 43 2.73 14.18 -8.50
N VAL A 44 1.83 13.51 -9.21
CA VAL A 44 1.89 12.07 -9.44
C VAL A 44 2.21 11.77 -10.89
N ASP A 45 3.43 11.29 -11.15
CA ASP A 45 3.79 10.70 -12.43
C ASP A 45 3.44 9.20 -12.39
N VAL A 46 2.82 8.71 -13.46
CA VAL A 46 2.21 7.38 -13.49
C VAL A 46 2.85 6.53 -14.58
N LEU A 47 3.36 5.35 -14.21
CA LEU A 47 3.80 4.31 -15.14
C LEU A 47 2.92 3.07 -14.97
N ASN A 48 2.20 2.69 -16.03
CA ASN A 48 1.28 1.55 -16.01
C ASN A 48 2.00 0.26 -16.41
N THR A 49 2.07 -0.70 -15.50
CA THR A 49 2.66 -2.04 -15.75
C THR A 49 1.74 -2.92 -16.58
N VAL A 50 0.43 -2.65 -16.52
CA VAL A 50 -0.61 -3.22 -17.35
C VAL A 50 -1.65 -2.15 -17.66
N GLN A 51 -2.31 -2.29 -18.81
CA GLN A 51 -3.49 -1.53 -19.19
C GLN A 51 -4.60 -2.54 -19.47
N LEU A 52 -5.55 -2.69 -18.54
CA LEU A 52 -6.65 -3.64 -18.65
C LEU A 52 -8.00 -2.93 -18.75
N SER A 53 -9.01 -3.60 -19.29
CA SER A 53 -10.39 -3.12 -19.33
C SER A 53 -10.95 -2.93 -17.91
N ASN A 54 -10.64 -3.85 -17.01
CA ASN A 54 -11.10 -3.93 -15.62
C ASN A 54 -10.19 -4.90 -14.85
N HIS A 55 -10.31 -4.94 -13.52
CA HIS A 55 -9.54 -5.90 -12.71
C HIS A 55 -10.16 -7.32 -12.79
N PRO A 56 -9.39 -8.38 -12.47
CA PRO A 56 -9.85 -9.76 -12.58
C PRO A 56 -11.07 -10.15 -11.72
N GLY A 57 -11.44 -9.34 -10.71
CA GLY A 57 -12.60 -9.60 -9.84
C GLY A 57 -13.95 -9.61 -10.57
N TYR A 58 -14.03 -9.02 -11.77
CA TYR A 58 -15.19 -9.11 -12.66
C TYR A 58 -15.28 -10.45 -13.43
N GLY A 59 -14.33 -11.37 -13.26
CA GLY A 59 -14.30 -12.68 -13.90
C GLY A 59 -13.75 -12.68 -15.34
N LYS A 60 -14.04 -11.66 -16.16
CA LYS A 60 -13.45 -11.49 -17.51
C LYS A 60 -12.80 -10.12 -17.63
N PHE A 61 -11.66 -10.07 -18.31
CA PHE A 61 -10.96 -8.82 -18.63
C PHE A 61 -10.09 -9.01 -19.88
N THR A 62 -9.74 -7.90 -20.52
CA THR A 62 -8.82 -7.87 -21.68
C THR A 62 -7.83 -6.72 -21.52
N GLY A 63 -6.69 -6.79 -22.18
CA GLY A 63 -5.71 -5.69 -22.18
C GLY A 63 -4.30 -6.16 -22.46
N HIS A 64 -3.33 -5.33 -22.12
CA HIS A 64 -1.91 -5.63 -22.36
C HIS A 64 -1.06 -5.43 -21.11
N LYS A 65 0.06 -6.16 -21.06
CA LYS A 65 1.14 -5.96 -20.09
C LYS A 65 2.23 -5.13 -20.75
N ALA A 66 2.82 -4.19 -20.02
CA ALA A 66 3.98 -3.46 -20.51
C ALA A 66 5.16 -4.43 -20.69
N LYS A 67 5.90 -4.28 -21.78
CA LYS A 67 7.14 -5.04 -21.99
C LYS A 67 8.27 -4.36 -21.23
N ALA A 68 9.27 -5.14 -20.83
CA ALA A 68 10.45 -4.59 -20.18
C ALA A 68 11.17 -3.54 -21.04
N SER A 69 11.19 -3.70 -22.37
CA SER A 69 11.74 -2.70 -23.31
C SER A 69 11.02 -1.36 -23.21
N ASP A 70 9.69 -1.39 -23.20
CA ASP A 70 8.86 -0.19 -23.18
C ASP A 70 9.05 0.56 -21.85
N VAL A 71 9.11 -0.19 -20.74
CA VAL A 71 9.41 0.38 -19.41
C VAL A 71 10.83 0.95 -19.37
N TYR A 72 11.82 0.29 -19.99
CA TYR A 72 13.19 0.79 -20.03
C TYR A 72 13.29 2.12 -20.80
N ASP A 73 12.64 2.20 -21.96
CA ASP A 73 12.65 3.42 -22.78
C ASP A 73 11.94 4.58 -22.08
N ILE A 74 10.79 4.32 -21.45
CA ILE A 74 10.04 5.36 -20.73
C ILE A 74 10.77 5.80 -19.46
N LEU A 75 11.14 4.84 -18.60
CA LEU A 75 11.66 5.13 -17.26
C LEU A 75 13.15 5.48 -17.30
N LYS A 76 13.99 4.59 -17.82
CA LYS A 76 15.44 4.70 -17.69
C LYS A 76 16.03 5.66 -18.72
N LYS A 77 15.60 5.58 -19.98
CA LYS A 77 16.06 6.54 -21.02
C LYS A 77 15.35 7.88 -20.89
N GLY A 78 14.02 7.91 -20.95
CA GLY A 78 13.27 9.17 -20.97
C GLY A 78 13.28 9.89 -19.62
N LEU A 79 12.58 9.33 -18.63
CA LEU A 79 12.25 10.03 -17.40
C LEU A 79 13.46 10.32 -16.50
N LEU A 80 14.24 9.27 -16.18
CA LEU A 80 15.41 9.38 -15.31
C LEU A 80 16.69 9.74 -16.06
N GLY A 81 16.73 9.54 -17.38
CA GLY A 81 17.87 9.84 -18.24
C GLY A 81 17.77 11.24 -18.85
N ASP A 82 17.05 11.36 -19.97
CA ASP A 82 16.96 12.55 -20.80
C ASP A 82 16.33 13.74 -20.06
N LEU A 83 15.23 13.51 -19.33
CA LEU A 83 14.58 14.55 -18.52
C LEU A 83 15.26 14.73 -17.16
N ASN A 84 16.07 13.76 -16.71
CA ASN A 84 16.74 13.75 -15.41
C ASN A 84 15.79 14.13 -14.25
N MET A 85 14.58 13.57 -14.28
CA MET A 85 13.54 13.84 -13.28
C MET A 85 13.96 13.32 -11.91
N THR A 86 13.60 14.06 -10.87
CA THR A 86 13.79 13.67 -9.47
C THR A 86 12.44 13.54 -8.78
N TYR A 87 12.38 12.65 -7.80
CA TYR A 87 11.17 12.31 -7.06
C TYR A 87 11.46 12.37 -5.56
N ASP A 88 10.42 12.68 -4.78
CA ASP A 88 10.49 12.54 -3.32
C ASP A 88 10.14 11.09 -2.93
N ALA A 89 9.25 10.44 -3.69
CA ALA A 89 8.86 9.06 -3.47
C ALA A 89 8.71 8.24 -4.78
N ILE A 90 8.91 6.92 -4.66
CA ILE A 90 8.48 5.93 -5.65
C ILE A 90 7.52 4.96 -4.97
N LEU A 91 6.40 4.68 -5.61
CA LEU A 91 5.42 3.69 -5.16
C LEU A 91 5.31 2.58 -6.20
N THR A 92 5.69 1.36 -5.84
CA THR A 92 5.54 0.18 -6.72
C THR A 92 4.47 -0.77 -6.18
N GLY A 93 3.59 -1.26 -7.05
CA GLY A 93 2.55 -2.24 -6.73
C GLY A 93 2.52 -3.41 -7.70
N TYR A 94 1.36 -3.73 -8.28
CA TYR A 94 1.20 -4.88 -9.17
C TYR A 94 2.11 -4.84 -10.41
N ILE A 95 3.11 -5.74 -10.46
CA ILE A 95 4.04 -5.90 -11.58
C ILE A 95 4.08 -7.39 -11.98
N PRO A 96 3.25 -7.83 -12.95
CA PRO A 96 3.09 -9.26 -13.24
C PRO A 96 4.20 -9.85 -14.11
N CYS A 97 4.97 -9.01 -14.82
CA CYS A 97 6.03 -9.46 -15.71
C CYS A 97 7.37 -9.50 -14.97
N THR A 98 7.97 -10.69 -14.86
CA THR A 98 9.24 -10.91 -14.15
C THR A 98 10.37 -10.07 -14.72
N ASP A 99 10.49 -9.96 -16.05
CA ASP A 99 11.57 -9.19 -16.67
C ASP A 99 11.41 -7.68 -16.42
N THR A 100 10.17 -7.20 -16.39
CA THR A 100 9.86 -5.81 -16.01
C THR A 100 10.22 -5.58 -14.54
N LEU A 101 9.88 -6.52 -13.64
CA LEU A 101 10.22 -6.42 -12.23
C LEU A 101 11.74 -6.40 -11.99
N LYS A 102 12.52 -7.22 -12.71
CA LYS A 102 13.99 -7.21 -12.65
C LYS A 102 14.57 -5.88 -13.13
N LEU A 103 14.06 -5.34 -14.24
CA LEU A 103 14.47 -4.04 -14.76
C LEU A 103 14.19 -2.92 -13.74
N LEU A 104 13.00 -2.92 -13.13
CA LEU A 104 12.61 -1.95 -12.11
C LEU A 104 13.49 -2.08 -10.87
N SER A 105 13.78 -3.30 -10.41
CA SER A 105 14.71 -3.57 -9.31
C SER A 105 16.06 -2.86 -9.52
N GLN A 106 16.66 -3.05 -10.69
CA GLN A 106 17.95 -2.43 -11.03
C GLN A 106 17.83 -0.91 -11.14
N THR A 107 16.86 -0.43 -11.91
CA THR A 107 16.74 1.01 -12.23
C THR A 107 16.39 1.85 -11.01
N LEU A 108 15.41 1.42 -10.22
CA LEU A 108 14.97 2.13 -9.02
C LEU A 108 15.97 1.96 -7.87
N GLY A 109 16.62 0.80 -7.77
CA GLY A 109 17.72 0.56 -6.84
C GLY A 109 18.89 1.51 -7.06
N ASP A 110 19.31 1.68 -8.32
CA ASP A 110 20.34 2.65 -8.70
C ASP A 110 19.92 4.09 -8.36
N ALA A 111 18.67 4.45 -8.62
CA ALA A 111 18.14 5.78 -8.27
C ALA A 111 18.16 6.04 -6.76
N CYS A 112 17.76 5.05 -5.94
CA CYS A 112 17.77 5.16 -4.47
C CYS A 112 19.19 5.20 -3.88
N LYS A 113 20.17 4.56 -4.54
CA LYS A 113 21.59 4.67 -4.17
C LYS A 113 22.17 6.04 -4.52
N LYS A 114 21.70 6.66 -5.60
CA LYS A 114 22.14 8.00 -6.05
C LYS A 114 21.56 9.12 -5.19
N ASP A 115 20.30 9.00 -4.73
CA ASP A 115 19.65 9.98 -3.84
C ASP A 115 19.08 9.32 -2.58
N HIS A 116 19.73 9.53 -1.43
CA HIS A 116 19.29 8.98 -0.14
C HIS A 116 17.98 9.60 0.39
N ARG A 117 17.53 10.72 -0.18
CA ARG A 117 16.26 11.35 0.20
C ARG A 117 15.07 10.65 -0.45
N LEU A 118 15.28 10.04 -1.62
CA LEU A 118 14.26 9.28 -2.33
C LEU A 118 13.73 8.14 -1.47
N LYS A 119 12.41 8.10 -1.30
CA LYS A 119 11.72 7.09 -0.50
C LYS A 119 11.03 6.09 -1.40
N TRP A 120 11.46 4.83 -1.37
CA TRP A 120 10.84 3.77 -2.14
C TRP A 120 9.90 2.95 -1.27
N ILE A 121 8.61 2.98 -1.62
CA ILE A 121 7.54 2.20 -1.03
C ILE A 121 7.23 1.02 -1.95
N VAL A 122 7.19 -0.18 -1.39
CA VAL A 122 6.94 -1.42 -2.12
C VAL A 122 5.71 -2.12 -1.57
N ASP A 123 4.66 -2.21 -2.38
CA ASP A 123 3.59 -3.18 -2.21
C ASP A 123 3.96 -4.45 -3.02
N PRO A 124 4.37 -5.54 -2.36
CA PRO A 124 4.90 -6.73 -3.03
C PRO A 124 3.77 -7.63 -3.52
N VAL A 125 2.90 -7.11 -4.41
CA VAL A 125 1.68 -7.79 -4.89
C VAL A 125 2.02 -9.13 -5.57
N LEU A 126 2.01 -10.20 -4.79
CA LEU A 126 2.32 -11.55 -5.23
C LEU A 126 1.06 -12.40 -5.32
N GLY A 127 0.11 -12.19 -4.43
CA GLY A 127 -1.05 -13.05 -4.29
C GLY A 127 -1.82 -12.83 -3.00
N ASP A 128 -2.88 -13.58 -2.83
CA ASP A 128 -3.71 -13.56 -1.62
C ASP A 128 -4.36 -14.93 -1.42
N ASN A 129 -4.86 -15.21 -0.22
CA ASN A 129 -5.58 -16.45 0.11
C ASN A 129 -4.87 -17.74 -0.35
N GLY A 130 -3.54 -17.79 -0.16
CA GLY A 130 -2.72 -18.95 -0.50
C GLY A 130 -2.38 -19.10 -1.99
N LYS A 131 -2.74 -18.15 -2.86
CA LYS A 131 -2.58 -18.26 -4.31
C LYS A 131 -1.84 -17.07 -4.89
N LEU A 132 -0.81 -17.36 -5.69
CA LEU A 132 -0.09 -16.37 -6.48
C LEU A 132 -0.95 -15.84 -7.62
N TYR A 133 -0.93 -14.52 -7.81
CA TYR A 133 -1.52 -13.81 -8.96
C TYR A 133 -0.52 -13.60 -10.10
N VAL A 134 0.77 -13.75 -9.79
CA VAL A 134 1.89 -13.53 -10.69
C VAL A 134 2.70 -14.83 -10.85
N SER A 135 3.68 -14.84 -11.75
CA SER A 135 4.60 -15.97 -11.86
C SER A 135 5.33 -16.16 -10.54
N ASP A 136 5.47 -17.41 -10.11
CA ASP A 136 6.38 -17.87 -9.06
C ASP A 136 7.79 -17.27 -9.16
N LYS A 137 8.29 -17.02 -10.39
CA LYS A 137 9.56 -16.35 -10.67
C LYS A 137 9.64 -14.91 -10.14
N ASN A 138 8.52 -14.25 -9.82
CA ASN A 138 8.53 -12.92 -9.21
C ASN A 138 8.96 -12.98 -7.74
N VAL A 139 8.67 -14.07 -7.02
CA VAL A 139 9.03 -14.22 -5.60
C VAL A 139 10.54 -14.04 -5.36
N PRO A 140 11.45 -14.75 -6.05
CA PRO A 140 12.89 -14.53 -5.85
C PRO A 140 13.35 -13.12 -6.25
N VAL A 141 12.69 -12.46 -7.20
CA VAL A 141 13.02 -11.08 -7.59
C VAL A 141 12.62 -10.10 -6.49
N TYR A 142 11.43 -10.23 -5.89
CA TYR A 142 11.06 -9.43 -4.72
C TYR A 142 12.01 -9.67 -3.54
N LYS A 143 12.38 -10.93 -3.25
CA LYS A 143 13.39 -11.21 -2.22
C LYS A 143 14.74 -10.53 -2.50
N CYS A 144 15.17 -10.44 -3.76
CA CYS A 144 16.35 -9.68 -4.17
C CYS A 144 16.15 -8.17 -3.95
N ILE A 145 15.00 -7.60 -4.36
CA ILE A 145 14.65 -6.19 -4.12
C ILE A 145 14.77 -5.84 -2.63
N LEU A 146 14.16 -6.65 -1.76
CA LEU A 146 14.15 -6.43 -0.31
C LEU A 146 15.54 -6.59 0.35
N ARG A 147 16.42 -7.42 -0.21
CA ARG A 147 17.78 -7.63 0.33
C ARG A 147 18.78 -6.56 -0.09
N GLU A 148 18.66 -6.05 -1.30
CA GLU A 148 19.72 -5.27 -1.95
C GLU A 148 19.46 -3.76 -1.96
N ASN A 149 18.24 -3.33 -1.63
CA ASN A 149 17.83 -1.94 -1.72
C ASN A 149 17.33 -1.40 -0.39
N ARG A 150 17.65 -0.14 -0.10
CA ARG A 150 17.06 0.59 1.02
C ARG A 150 15.62 0.95 0.68
N LEU A 151 14.67 0.40 1.43
CA LEU A 151 13.25 0.62 1.23
C LEU A 151 12.66 1.37 2.40
N PHE A 152 11.90 2.42 2.11
CA PHE A 152 11.28 3.25 3.14
C PHE A 152 10.14 2.51 3.85
N MET A 153 9.36 1.74 3.09
CA MET A 153 8.22 0.99 3.61
C MET A 153 7.87 -0.17 2.69
N VAL A 154 7.47 -1.30 3.26
CA VAL A 154 6.91 -2.45 2.54
C VAL A 154 5.55 -2.80 3.13
N THR A 155 4.55 -3.07 2.28
CA THR A 155 3.16 -3.26 2.69
C THR A 155 2.58 -4.63 2.28
N PRO A 156 3.15 -5.76 2.70
CA PRO A 156 2.64 -7.07 2.31
C PRO A 156 1.28 -7.36 2.97
N ASN A 157 0.45 -8.20 2.35
CA ASN A 157 -0.59 -8.93 3.10
C ASN A 157 0.02 -10.14 3.84
N GLN A 158 -0.81 -10.90 4.58
CA GLN A 158 -0.35 -12.11 5.27
C GLN A 158 0.38 -13.09 4.35
N PHE A 159 -0.27 -13.51 3.26
CA PHE A 159 0.27 -14.51 2.33
C PHE A 159 1.61 -14.07 1.72
N GLU A 160 1.73 -12.79 1.39
CA GLU A 160 2.96 -12.19 0.89
C GLU A 160 4.07 -12.20 1.94
N MET A 161 3.76 -11.80 3.17
CA MET A 161 4.69 -11.86 4.29
C MET A 161 5.20 -13.29 4.52
N GLU A 162 4.29 -14.26 4.53
CA GLU A 162 4.61 -15.68 4.70
C GLU A 162 5.45 -16.23 3.54
N THR A 163 5.15 -15.82 2.31
CA THR A 163 5.89 -16.21 1.09
C THR A 163 7.32 -15.62 1.09
N LEU A 164 7.43 -14.36 1.49
CA LEU A 164 8.71 -13.64 1.53
C LEU A 164 9.61 -14.20 2.65
N THR A 165 9.04 -14.53 3.81
CA THR A 165 9.81 -15.05 4.96
C THR A 165 9.93 -16.57 4.99
N GLY A 166 9.07 -17.30 4.27
CA GLY A 166 8.92 -18.74 4.39
C GLY A 166 8.49 -19.16 5.80
N MET A 167 7.62 -18.38 6.45
CA MET A 167 7.13 -18.65 7.81
C MET A 167 5.64 -18.31 7.89
N GLY A 168 4.82 -19.26 8.33
CA GLY A 168 3.40 -19.03 8.57
C GLY A 168 3.13 -18.16 9.80
N ILE A 169 2.07 -17.35 9.74
CA ILE A 169 1.65 -16.43 10.79
C ILE A 169 0.21 -16.80 11.17
N THR A 170 0.02 -17.43 12.33
CA THR A 170 -1.28 -17.95 12.80
C THR A 170 -1.69 -17.45 14.19
N SER A 171 -0.80 -16.75 14.87
CA SER A 171 -0.96 -16.25 16.25
C SER A 171 -0.09 -15.01 16.49
N LEU A 172 -0.32 -14.28 17.58
CA LEU A 172 0.52 -13.14 17.97
C LEU A 172 1.99 -13.50 18.13
N GLU A 173 2.30 -14.69 18.65
CA GLU A 173 3.69 -15.13 18.79
C GLU A 173 4.33 -15.38 17.42
N SER A 174 3.65 -16.07 16.51
CA SER A 174 4.17 -16.26 15.15
C SER A 174 4.26 -14.94 14.36
N LEU A 175 3.37 -13.96 14.64
CA LEU A 175 3.45 -12.61 14.08
C LEU A 175 4.73 -11.91 14.53
N ARG A 176 5.03 -11.94 15.84
CA ARG A 176 6.26 -11.40 16.41
C ARG A 176 7.49 -12.02 15.75
N GLN A 177 7.55 -13.36 15.70
CA GLN A 177 8.63 -14.09 15.04
C GLN A 177 8.72 -13.79 13.54
N GLY A 178 7.59 -13.58 12.86
CA GLY A 178 7.52 -13.18 11.46
C GLY A 178 8.22 -11.84 11.21
N PHE A 179 7.97 -10.82 12.04
CA PHE A 179 8.68 -9.54 11.95
C PHE A 179 10.18 -9.67 12.22
N ILE A 180 10.59 -10.46 13.23
CA ILE A 180 12.01 -10.73 13.53
C ILE A 180 12.69 -11.40 12.33
N LYS A 181 12.07 -12.46 11.79
CA LYS A 181 12.61 -13.19 10.64
C LYS A 181 12.68 -12.31 9.40
N PHE A 182 11.66 -11.47 9.16
CA PHE A 182 11.66 -10.52 8.06
C PHE A 182 12.81 -9.53 8.19
N HIS A 183 13.00 -8.93 9.36
CA HIS A 183 14.09 -7.98 9.60
C HIS A 183 15.47 -8.62 9.37
N ASN A 184 15.67 -9.83 9.89
CA ASN A 184 16.93 -10.57 9.70
C ASN A 184 17.21 -10.90 8.23
N LEU A 185 16.18 -11.20 7.44
CA LEU A 185 16.31 -11.47 6.01
C LEU A 185 16.50 -10.19 5.18
N TYR A 186 15.89 -9.08 5.61
CA TYR A 186 15.74 -7.85 4.85
C TYR A 186 16.09 -6.61 5.69
N PRO A 187 17.34 -6.47 6.18
CA PRO A 187 17.72 -5.43 7.14
C PRO A 187 17.72 -4.00 6.56
N LEU A 188 17.62 -3.87 5.23
CA LEU A 188 17.56 -2.57 4.55
C LEU A 188 16.12 -2.00 4.45
N VAL A 189 15.12 -2.74 4.92
CA VAL A 189 13.73 -2.27 4.99
C VAL A 189 13.52 -1.49 6.28
N GLU A 190 13.18 -0.21 6.17
CA GLU A 190 13.00 0.66 7.34
C GLU A 190 11.68 0.38 8.07
N ARG A 191 10.60 0.10 7.33
CA ARG A 191 9.24 -0.07 7.88
C ARG A 191 8.49 -1.18 7.18
N VAL A 192 7.70 -1.92 7.94
CA VAL A 192 6.80 -2.95 7.39
C VAL A 192 5.42 -2.76 7.97
N VAL A 193 4.40 -2.81 7.11
CA VAL A 193 2.99 -2.83 7.49
C VAL A 193 2.32 -4.05 6.86
N ILE A 194 2.02 -5.07 7.66
CA ILE A 194 1.20 -6.19 7.20
C ILE A 194 -0.26 -5.72 7.17
N THR A 195 -0.81 -5.58 5.96
CA THR A 195 -2.07 -4.86 5.71
C THR A 195 -3.29 -5.56 6.31
N SER A 196 -3.35 -6.89 6.20
CA SER A 196 -4.43 -7.71 6.74
C SER A 196 -3.98 -9.15 6.99
N MET A 197 -4.39 -9.71 8.13
CA MET A 197 -4.16 -11.09 8.52
C MET A 197 -5.41 -11.67 9.18
N GLU A 198 -5.62 -12.97 8.97
CA GLU A 198 -6.64 -13.77 9.67
C GLU A 198 -5.94 -14.65 10.71
N ILE A 199 -5.73 -14.10 11.91
CA ILE A 199 -5.12 -14.80 13.05
C ILE A 199 -6.01 -14.73 14.28
N THR A 200 -6.00 -15.78 15.09
CA THR A 200 -6.73 -15.83 16.35
C THR A 200 -5.92 -15.12 17.45
N ILE A 201 -6.45 -14.02 17.98
CA ILE A 201 -5.86 -13.27 19.11
C ILE A 201 -6.59 -13.59 20.42
N SER A 202 -7.89 -13.90 20.34
CA SER A 202 -8.74 -14.21 21.49
C SER A 202 -9.89 -15.11 21.06
N ASP A 203 -10.45 -15.85 22.01
CA ASP A 203 -11.62 -16.73 21.82
C ASP A 203 -12.95 -15.95 21.80
N ASP A 204 -12.91 -14.62 21.58
CA ASP A 204 -14.13 -13.84 21.43
C ASP A 204 -14.75 -14.15 20.05
N ASN A 205 -16.06 -14.37 20.01
CA ASN A 205 -16.83 -14.64 18.78
C ASN A 205 -16.91 -13.42 17.82
N THR A 206 -15.98 -12.48 17.93
CA THR A 206 -15.92 -11.26 17.13
C THR A 206 -15.08 -11.52 15.88
N ASP A 207 -15.65 -11.33 14.69
CA ASP A 207 -14.93 -11.49 13.43
C ASP A 207 -14.10 -10.21 13.14
N TYR A 208 -12.77 -10.35 13.15
CA TYR A 208 -11.83 -9.26 12.91
C TYR A 208 -10.69 -9.70 12.00
N LEU A 209 -10.13 -8.72 11.29
CA LEU A 209 -8.83 -8.80 10.67
C LEU A 209 -7.79 -8.14 11.56
N VAL A 210 -6.53 -8.56 11.41
CA VAL A 210 -5.40 -7.97 12.12
C VAL A 210 -4.51 -7.24 11.13
N CYS A 211 -4.32 -5.94 11.33
CA CYS A 211 -3.26 -5.17 10.69
C CYS A 211 -2.10 -5.06 11.68
N ALA A 212 -0.84 -5.10 11.21
CA ALA A 212 0.31 -4.91 12.08
C ALA A 212 1.42 -4.11 11.41
N CYS A 213 2.21 -3.39 12.19
CA CYS A 213 3.32 -2.60 11.70
C CYS A 213 4.52 -2.60 12.63
N CYS A 214 5.71 -2.43 12.05
CA CYS A 214 6.96 -2.25 12.76
C CYS A 214 7.81 -1.19 12.05
N ASP A 215 8.38 -0.26 12.82
CA ASP A 215 9.38 0.70 12.34
C ASP A 215 10.74 0.27 12.88
N PHE A 216 11.53 -0.38 12.04
CA PHE A 216 12.85 -0.93 12.41
C PHE A 216 13.91 0.15 12.63
N VAL A 217 13.61 1.41 12.37
CA VAL A 217 14.54 2.53 12.56
C VAL A 217 14.22 3.27 13.85
N ALA A 218 12.96 3.68 14.01
CA ALA A 218 12.55 4.51 15.14
C ALA A 218 12.16 3.71 16.39
N LYS A 219 11.61 2.50 16.21
CA LYS A 219 11.12 1.63 17.30
C LYS A 219 11.40 0.15 16.97
N PRO A 220 12.69 -0.26 16.84
CA PRO A 220 13.07 -1.60 16.38
C PRO A 220 12.61 -2.73 17.30
N ASP A 221 12.21 -2.42 18.53
CA ASP A 221 11.89 -3.40 19.56
C ASP A 221 10.38 -3.65 19.72
N ALA A 222 9.52 -3.02 18.91
CA ALA A 222 8.07 -3.08 19.09
C ALA A 222 7.28 -3.25 17.80
N VAL A 223 6.50 -4.33 17.74
CA VAL A 223 5.42 -4.51 16.77
C VAL A 223 4.13 -3.92 17.34
N HIS A 224 3.39 -3.17 16.53
CA HIS A 224 2.07 -2.69 16.88
C HIS A 224 1.04 -3.39 16.00
N TYR A 225 -0.05 -3.87 16.59
CA TYR A 225 -1.15 -4.49 15.85
C TYR A 225 -2.50 -3.83 16.18
N PHE A 226 -3.45 -4.01 15.27
CA PHE A 226 -4.77 -3.41 15.30
C PHE A 226 -5.80 -4.49 14.99
N LYS A 227 -6.83 -4.60 15.83
CA LYS A 227 -8.03 -5.38 15.51
C LYS A 227 -8.98 -4.49 14.71
N VAL A 228 -9.29 -4.91 13.49
CA VAL A 228 -10.18 -4.20 12.56
C VAL A 228 -11.40 -5.09 12.33
N PRO A 229 -12.63 -4.65 12.61
CA PRO A 229 -13.83 -5.44 12.35
C PRO A 229 -13.88 -5.89 10.89
N LYS A 230 -14.16 -7.17 10.67
CA LYS A 230 -14.27 -7.68 9.31
C LYS A 230 -15.59 -7.21 8.70
N LEU A 231 -15.50 -6.49 7.59
CA LEU A 231 -16.67 -6.16 6.79
C LEU A 231 -17.11 -7.42 6.03
N ASN A 232 -18.41 -7.69 5.98
CA ASN A 232 -18.98 -8.83 5.24
C ASN A 232 -18.99 -8.57 3.71
N ALA A 233 -17.87 -8.09 3.18
CA ALA A 233 -17.64 -7.82 1.77
C ALA A 233 -16.16 -7.94 1.40
N HIS A 234 -15.89 -8.38 0.18
CA HIS A 234 -14.57 -8.38 -0.42
C HIS A 234 -14.43 -7.16 -1.33
N PHE A 235 -13.33 -6.42 -1.16
CA PHE A 235 -13.04 -5.22 -1.93
C PHE A 235 -11.79 -5.41 -2.78
N SER A 236 -11.83 -4.92 -4.02
CA SER A 236 -10.63 -4.78 -4.84
C SER A 236 -10.05 -3.36 -4.72
N GLY A 237 -8.72 -3.25 -4.64
CA GLY A 237 -8.02 -1.97 -4.63
C GLY A 237 -7.88 -1.29 -3.27
N SER A 238 -8.37 -1.90 -2.19
CA SER A 238 -8.22 -1.36 -0.83
C SER A 238 -6.75 -1.32 -0.38
N GLY A 239 -5.95 -2.33 -0.75
CA GLY A 239 -4.50 -2.35 -0.50
C GLY A 239 -3.77 -1.21 -1.23
N ASP A 240 -4.07 -1.00 -2.52
CA ASP A 240 -3.47 0.08 -3.32
C ASP A 240 -3.78 1.47 -2.71
N LEU A 241 -5.04 1.68 -2.30
CA LEU A 241 -5.48 2.89 -1.60
C LEU A 241 -4.76 3.06 -0.25
N PHE A 242 -4.71 2.00 0.55
CA PHE A 242 -4.09 2.01 1.88
C PHE A 242 -2.61 2.38 1.80
N THR A 243 -1.86 1.76 0.90
CA THR A 243 -0.44 2.05 0.69
C THR A 243 -0.21 3.49 0.21
N ALA A 244 -1.07 4.01 -0.68
CA ALA A 244 -0.99 5.39 -1.14
C ALA A 244 -1.26 6.40 -0.01
N LEU A 245 -2.23 6.14 0.86
CA LEU A 245 -2.55 6.99 2.00
C LEU A 245 -1.48 6.94 3.10
N LEU A 246 -0.83 5.78 3.31
CA LEU A 246 0.33 5.67 4.19
C LEU A 246 1.51 6.52 3.66
N LEU A 247 1.76 6.47 2.34
CA LEU A 247 2.78 7.30 1.70
C LEU A 247 2.50 8.78 1.96
N ASP A 248 1.27 9.24 1.72
CA ASP A 248 0.86 10.61 2.00
C ASP A 248 1.11 10.99 3.46
N CYS A 249 0.56 10.25 4.41
CA CYS A 249 0.65 10.59 5.82
C CYS A 249 2.09 10.61 6.36
N LEU A 250 2.98 9.77 5.83
CA LEU A 250 4.37 9.67 6.29
C LEU A 250 5.31 10.67 5.60
N LEU A 251 5.01 11.12 4.39
CA LEU A 251 5.95 11.88 3.56
C LEU A 251 5.45 13.27 3.14
N HIS A 252 4.19 13.63 3.41
CA HIS A 252 3.65 14.91 2.96
C HIS A 252 4.34 16.10 3.68
N PRO A 253 4.87 17.11 2.96
CA PRO A 253 5.67 18.19 3.56
C PRO A 253 4.95 19.07 4.60
N THR A 254 3.60 19.14 4.54
CA THR A 254 2.80 19.94 5.47
C THR A 254 2.42 19.20 6.76
N ALA A 255 2.89 17.96 6.96
CA ALA A 255 2.68 17.24 8.19
C ALA A 255 3.30 18.01 9.37
N LYS A 256 2.46 18.68 10.17
CA LYS A 256 2.88 19.59 11.26
C LYS A 256 3.76 18.90 12.31
N GLN A 257 3.64 17.58 12.45
CA GLN A 257 4.56 16.69 13.16
C GLN A 257 4.53 15.33 12.45
N PRO A 258 5.68 14.65 12.27
CA PRO A 258 5.67 13.27 11.79
C PRO A 258 4.98 12.41 12.85
N LEU A 259 3.78 11.91 12.55
CA LEU A 259 3.17 10.85 13.34
C LEU A 259 4.10 9.63 13.29
N ASP A 260 4.23 8.93 14.42
CA ASP A 260 4.90 7.64 14.37
C ASP A 260 4.09 6.64 13.51
N LEU A 261 4.73 5.54 13.12
CA LEU A 261 4.12 4.59 12.19
C LEU A 261 2.79 4.03 12.70
N SER A 262 2.66 3.75 14.01
CA SER A 262 1.45 3.14 14.56
C SER A 262 0.27 4.13 14.60
N HIS A 263 0.51 5.40 14.93
CA HIS A 263 -0.54 6.44 14.82
C HIS A 263 -0.92 6.70 13.36
N THR A 264 0.05 6.66 12.45
CA THR A 264 -0.20 6.81 11.01
C THR A 264 -1.07 5.67 10.48
N VAL A 265 -0.72 4.42 10.80
CA VAL A 265 -1.51 3.23 10.43
C VAL A 265 -2.91 3.30 11.01
N SER A 266 -3.08 3.71 12.28
CA SER A 266 -4.38 3.90 12.91
C SER A 266 -5.26 4.92 12.15
N ALA A 267 -4.69 6.06 11.78
CA ALA A 267 -5.39 7.11 11.05
C ALA A 267 -5.81 6.65 9.64
N VAL A 268 -4.89 6.01 8.91
CA VAL A 268 -5.16 5.51 7.56
C VAL A 268 -6.16 4.35 7.58
N LEU A 269 -6.07 3.42 8.54
CA LEU A 269 -7.07 2.36 8.72
C LEU A 269 -8.47 2.95 8.95
N SER A 270 -8.59 3.98 9.79
CA SER A 270 -9.86 4.63 10.07
C SER A 270 -10.46 5.28 8.81
N LEU A 271 -9.62 5.97 8.01
CA LEU A 271 -10.04 6.57 6.74
C LEU A 271 -10.46 5.52 5.71
N VAL A 272 -9.66 4.47 5.54
CA VAL A 272 -9.99 3.38 4.60
C VAL A 272 -11.29 2.70 5.02
N ASP A 273 -11.48 2.40 6.31
CA ASP A 273 -12.72 1.81 6.82
C ASP A 273 -13.95 2.67 6.50
N ASP A 274 -13.87 3.99 6.71
CA ASP A 274 -14.96 4.91 6.34
C ASP A 274 -15.24 4.93 4.82
N ILE A 275 -14.20 4.85 4.00
CA ILE A 275 -14.33 4.74 2.53
C ILE A 275 -14.99 3.40 2.14
N LEU A 276 -14.59 2.30 2.77
CA LEU A 276 -15.16 0.97 2.50
C LEU A 276 -16.62 0.89 2.93
N LEU A 277 -16.98 1.40 4.11
CA LEU A 277 -18.36 1.48 4.59
C LEU A 277 -19.23 2.31 3.64
N ARG A 278 -18.77 3.50 3.22
CA ARG A 278 -19.52 4.30 2.25
C ARG A 278 -19.62 3.61 0.89
N THR A 279 -18.57 2.90 0.48
CA THR A 279 -18.60 2.09 -0.75
C THR A 279 -19.65 1.00 -0.66
N MET A 280 -19.79 0.32 0.50
CA MET A 280 -20.85 -0.66 0.74
C MET A 280 -22.23 -0.01 0.65
N ASP A 281 -22.46 1.10 1.35
CA ASP A 281 -23.75 1.78 1.39
C ASP A 281 -24.22 2.24 0.00
N LEU A 282 -23.28 2.63 -0.86
CA LEU A 282 -23.57 3.06 -2.23
C LEU A 282 -23.72 1.91 -3.22
N THR A 283 -23.23 0.71 -2.89
CA THR A 283 -23.20 -0.43 -3.81
C THR A 283 -24.26 -1.48 -3.47
N LEU A 284 -24.49 -1.72 -2.18
CA LEU A 284 -25.37 -2.77 -1.68
C LEU A 284 -26.78 -2.21 -1.45
N SER A 285 -27.78 -2.99 -1.87
CA SER A 285 -29.18 -2.74 -1.57
C SER A 285 -29.55 -3.35 -0.21
N LYS A 286 -30.67 -2.92 0.38
CA LYS A 286 -31.15 -3.45 1.68
C LYS A 286 -31.31 -4.99 1.71
N GLY A 287 -31.52 -5.62 0.55
CA GLY A 287 -31.67 -7.08 0.43
C GLY A 287 -30.34 -7.83 0.51
N ASP A 288 -29.22 -7.20 0.18
CA ASP A 288 -27.90 -7.86 0.13
C ASP A 288 -27.37 -8.16 1.54
N PHE A 289 -27.72 -7.32 2.52
CA PHE A 289 -27.42 -7.50 3.94
C PHE A 289 -28.17 -8.67 4.59
N LEU A 290 -29.20 -9.23 3.93
CA LEU A 290 -29.96 -10.38 4.44
C LEU A 290 -29.32 -11.73 4.11
N THR A 291 -28.21 -11.74 3.36
CA THR A 291 -27.51 -12.95 2.97
C THR A 291 -26.32 -13.23 3.88
N ASN A 292 -26.14 -14.48 4.31
CA ASN A 292 -24.96 -14.91 5.10
C ASN A 292 -23.68 -15.04 4.26
N LYS A 293 -23.69 -14.65 2.97
CA LYS A 293 -22.50 -14.73 2.09
C LYS A 293 -21.86 -13.35 1.98
N PRO A 294 -20.51 -13.26 2.04
CA PRO A 294 -19.82 -12.00 1.79
C PRO A 294 -20.16 -11.46 0.40
N SER A 295 -20.47 -10.17 0.33
CA SER A 295 -20.70 -9.49 -0.95
C SER A 295 -19.38 -9.24 -1.67
N VAL A 296 -19.37 -9.26 -3.01
CA VAL A 296 -18.17 -8.89 -3.80
C VAL A 296 -18.37 -7.47 -4.33
N ILE A 297 -17.55 -6.55 -3.84
CA ILE A 297 -17.54 -5.15 -4.26
C ILE A 297 -16.28 -4.92 -5.10
N ASN A 298 -16.49 -4.90 -6.41
CA ASN A 298 -15.40 -4.73 -7.36
C ASN A 298 -14.83 -3.29 -7.37
N ASP A 299 -15.65 -2.29 -7.05
CA ASP A 299 -15.28 -0.88 -7.18
C ASP A 299 -15.38 -0.10 -5.89
N LEU A 300 -14.26 0.47 -5.45
CA LEU A 300 -14.26 1.55 -4.47
C LEU A 300 -14.96 2.79 -5.04
N LYS A 301 -15.77 3.47 -4.22
CA LYS A 301 -16.46 4.71 -4.62
C LYS A 301 -15.63 5.96 -4.27
N LEU A 302 -14.35 5.99 -4.69
CA LEU A 302 -13.39 7.03 -4.26
C LEU A 302 -13.86 8.46 -4.53
N VAL A 303 -14.47 8.72 -5.69
CA VAL A 303 -14.98 10.06 -6.04
C VAL A 303 -16.15 10.48 -5.13
N ASN A 304 -16.95 9.53 -4.64
CA ASN A 304 -18.02 9.78 -3.67
C ASN A 304 -17.50 9.97 -2.22
N CYS A 305 -16.19 9.84 -2.01
CA CYS A 305 -15.52 9.95 -0.71
C CYS A 305 -14.58 11.18 -0.65
N LEU A 306 -14.76 12.18 -1.52
CA LEU A 306 -13.93 13.39 -1.58
C LEU A 306 -13.84 14.13 -0.23
N ASP A 307 -14.96 14.27 0.48
CA ASP A 307 -15.04 14.86 1.82
C ASP A 307 -14.21 14.10 2.86
N LEU A 308 -14.11 12.77 2.75
CA LEU A 308 -13.27 11.95 3.63
C LEU A 308 -11.78 12.17 3.34
N LEU A 309 -11.42 12.31 2.05
CA LEU A 309 -10.05 12.60 1.62
C LEU A 309 -9.61 14.04 1.93
N ALA A 310 -10.54 14.97 2.15
CA ALA A 310 -10.24 16.38 2.40
C ALA A 310 -9.63 16.66 3.79
N GLN A 311 -9.72 15.70 4.71
CA GLN A 311 -9.16 15.87 6.05
C GLN A 311 -7.62 15.96 5.97
N PRO A 312 -6.98 16.93 6.67
CA PRO A 312 -5.53 17.03 6.69
C PRO A 312 -4.85 15.71 7.10
N PRO A 313 -3.61 15.45 6.64
CA PRO A 313 -2.85 14.26 7.04
C PRO A 313 -2.79 14.16 8.57
N GLY A 314 -3.20 13.02 9.11
CA GLY A 314 -3.18 12.79 10.56
C GLY A 314 -4.26 13.52 11.38
N SER A 315 -5.19 14.25 10.74
CA SER A 315 -6.25 15.01 11.43
C SER A 315 -7.53 14.20 11.64
N HIS A 316 -7.52 12.90 11.42
CA HIS A 316 -8.65 12.04 11.78
C HIS A 316 -8.77 12.06 13.32
N THR A 317 -9.57 13.00 13.83
CA THR A 317 -9.79 13.29 15.25
C THR A 317 -10.44 12.13 16.01
N THR A 318 -10.83 11.08 15.30
CA THR A 318 -11.34 9.81 15.82
C THR A 318 -10.54 8.65 15.23
N THR A 319 -9.36 8.39 15.78
CA THR A 319 -8.66 7.12 15.54
C THR A 319 -9.48 5.98 16.14
N ARG A 320 -10.23 5.24 15.31
CA ARG A 320 -11.15 4.17 15.74
C ARG A 320 -10.37 2.96 16.25
N PHE A 321 -9.21 2.69 15.64
CA PHE A 321 -8.40 1.51 15.92
C PHE A 321 -7.18 1.87 16.75
N ARG A 322 -7.16 1.45 18.02
CA ARG A 322 -6.02 1.70 18.90
C ARG A 322 -4.93 0.64 18.69
N PRO A 323 -3.64 1.05 18.62
CA PRO A 323 -2.55 0.08 18.54
C PRO A 323 -2.40 -0.69 19.85
N THR A 324 -2.10 -1.98 19.75
CA THR A 324 -1.60 -2.80 20.85
C THR A 324 -0.16 -3.21 20.55
N SER A 325 0.74 -3.10 21.51
CA SER A 325 2.16 -3.36 21.32
C SER A 325 2.56 -4.78 21.74
N ILE A 326 3.50 -5.36 21.00
CA ILE A 326 4.20 -6.61 21.30
C ILE A 326 5.70 -6.30 21.25
N GLU A 327 6.43 -6.59 22.33
CA GLU A 327 7.88 -6.41 22.36
C GLU A 327 8.57 -7.52 21.57
N LEU A 328 9.56 -7.18 20.75
CA LEU A 328 10.26 -8.12 19.87
C LEU A 328 11.36 -8.92 20.58
N PHE A 329 12.01 -8.35 21.59
CA PHE A 329 13.20 -8.93 22.24
C PHE A 329 13.02 -9.30 23.72
N ARG A 330 11.77 -9.47 24.18
CA ARG A 330 11.46 -10.06 25.49
C ARG A 330 10.88 -11.47 25.35
#